data_AF-A0A7X9BU58-F1
#
_entry.id   AF-A0A7X9BU58-F1
#
_cell.length_a   1.000
_cell.length_b   1.000
_cell.length_c   1.000
_cell.angle_alpha   90.00
_cell.angle_beta   90.00
_cell.angle_gamma   90.00
#
_symmetry.space_group_name_H-M   'P 1'
#
loop_
_entity.id
_entity.type
_entity.pdbx_description
1 polymer ?
#
loop_
_entity_poly.entity_id
_entity_poly.type
_entity_poly.pdbx_seq_one_letter_code
_entity_poly.pdbx_strand_id
1 'polypeptide(L)'
;MKISKYLSDIGVKAEDLPWNTQGDRVEEWEKQREIYGFDDRDTWSLNYTIVFLLYPRLKMYREKAHEIIDLNFHTFNHRGKKLTQGECIDIILDRFEQYLSAMYSYDDPDVDVISEAWELFNLIFLYLWW
;
A
#
# COMPACT_ATOMS: atom_id res chain seq x y z
N MET A 1 -4.10 -16.29 -2.64
CA MET A 1 -3.31 -15.55 -3.66
C MET A 1 -1.83 -15.52 -3.25
N LYS A 2 -0.88 -15.50 -4.21
CA LYS A 2 0.56 -15.43 -3.89
C LYS A 2 0.90 -14.04 -3.34
N ILE A 3 1.68 -14.00 -2.25
CA ILE A 3 2.19 -12.75 -1.68
C ILE A 3 3.25 -12.10 -2.59
N SER A 4 3.27 -10.77 -2.63
CA SER A 4 4.28 -9.99 -3.34
C SER A 4 5.65 -10.11 -2.66
N LYS A 5 6.74 -10.16 -3.44
CA LYS A 5 8.11 -10.13 -2.90
C LYS A 5 8.32 -8.94 -1.95
N TYR A 6 7.80 -7.76 -2.32
CA TYR A 6 7.99 -6.53 -1.53
C TYR A 6 7.33 -6.59 -0.16
N LEU A 7 6.19 -7.27 -0.05
CA LEU A 7 5.53 -7.49 1.23
C LEU A 7 6.30 -8.52 2.06
N SER A 8 6.78 -9.59 1.43
CA SER A 8 7.63 -10.58 2.10
C SER A 8 8.97 -10.00 2.59
N ASP A 9 9.56 -9.05 1.86
CA ASP A 9 10.81 -8.39 2.23
C ASP A 9 10.70 -7.59 3.54
N ILE A 10 9.50 -7.10 3.87
CA ILE A 10 9.20 -6.40 5.14
C ILE A 10 8.57 -7.32 6.20
N GLY A 11 8.61 -8.64 5.98
CA GLY A 11 8.16 -9.64 6.95
C GLY A 11 6.68 -9.99 6.93
N VAL A 12 5.87 -9.40 6.04
CA VAL A 12 4.46 -9.79 5.84
C VAL A 12 4.41 -11.21 5.27
N LYS A 13 3.58 -12.07 5.85
CA LYS A 13 3.35 -13.44 5.40
C LYS A 13 2.06 -13.53 4.60
N ALA A 14 1.93 -14.62 3.85
CA ALA A 14 0.73 -14.86 3.06
C ALA A 14 -0.53 -14.93 3.94
N GLU A 15 -0.44 -15.51 5.14
CA GLU A 15 -1.56 -15.61 6.10
C GLU A 15 -2.06 -14.26 6.63
N ASP A 16 -1.23 -13.21 6.57
CA ASP A 16 -1.58 -11.89 7.08
C ASP A 16 -2.41 -11.07 6.07
N LEU A 17 -2.49 -11.52 4.81
CA LEU A 17 -3.24 -10.83 3.78
C LEU A 17 -4.75 -11.04 3.98
N PRO A 18 -5.60 -10.00 3.84
CA PRO A 18 -7.05 -10.11 4.07
C PRO A 18 -7.70 -11.27 3.30
N TRP A 19 -7.40 -11.40 2.02
CA TRP A 19 -7.92 -12.45 1.13
C TRP A 19 -7.35 -13.87 1.36
N ASN A 20 -6.43 -14.04 2.31
CA ASN A 20 -5.85 -15.34 2.67
C ASN A 20 -6.31 -15.83 4.07
N THR A 21 -7.11 -15.05 4.80
CA THR A 21 -7.70 -15.50 6.07
C THR A 21 -8.56 -16.75 5.86
N GLN A 22 -8.33 -17.78 6.68
CA GLN A 22 -9.14 -18.99 6.65
C GLN A 22 -10.38 -18.85 7.53
N GLY A 23 -11.47 -19.52 7.15
CA GLY A 23 -12.71 -19.50 7.91
C GLY A 23 -13.74 -20.45 7.32
N ASP A 24 -14.91 -20.50 7.95
CA ASP A 24 -16.06 -21.33 7.60
C ASP A 24 -16.84 -20.81 6.38
N ARG A 25 -16.54 -19.60 5.90
CA ARG A 25 -17.27 -18.90 4.82
C ARG A 25 -16.66 -19.11 3.43
N VAL A 26 -15.90 -20.19 3.21
CA VAL A 26 -15.15 -20.43 1.95
C VAL A 26 -16.04 -20.39 0.71
N GLU A 27 -17.18 -21.10 0.72
CA GLU A 27 -18.11 -21.15 -0.42
C GLU A 27 -18.73 -19.77 -0.73
N GLU A 28 -18.99 -18.96 0.29
CA GLU A 28 -19.52 -17.61 0.13
C GLU A 28 -18.46 -16.69 -0.48
N TRP A 29 -17.21 -16.78 -0.01
CA TRP A 29 -16.11 -16.03 -0.57
C TRP A 29 -15.82 -16.42 -2.03
N GLU A 30 -15.98 -17.70 -2.40
CA GLU A 30 -15.88 -18.13 -3.80
C GLU A 30 -16.94 -17.46 -4.68
N LYS A 31 -18.21 -17.46 -4.26
CA LYS A 31 -19.30 -16.78 -4.98
C LYS A 31 -19.05 -15.28 -5.12
N GLN A 32 -18.58 -14.63 -4.04
CA GLN A 32 -18.29 -13.20 -4.07
C GLN A 32 -17.17 -12.88 -5.06
N ARG A 33 -16.11 -13.70 -5.13
CA ARG A 33 -15.04 -13.51 -6.12
C ARG A 33 -15.53 -13.70 -7.56
N GLU A 34 -16.46 -14.60 -7.81
CA GLU A 34 -17.08 -14.76 -9.14
C GLU A 34 -17.92 -13.54 -9.54
N ILE A 35 -18.65 -12.94 -8.59
CA ILE A 35 -19.56 -11.82 -8.85
C ILE A 35 -18.82 -10.48 -8.90
N TYR A 36 -17.93 -10.23 -7.94
CA TYR A 36 -17.31 -8.92 -7.70
C TYR A 36 -15.82 -8.86 -8.06
N GLY A 37 -15.15 -10.00 -8.23
CA GLY A 37 -13.70 -10.09 -8.40
C GLY A 37 -12.90 -10.03 -7.08
N PHE A 38 -13.57 -9.84 -5.95
CA PHE A 38 -13.03 -9.87 -4.58
C PHE A 38 -14.12 -10.41 -3.62
N ASP A 39 -13.76 -10.64 -2.36
CA ASP A 39 -14.71 -11.07 -1.32
C ASP A 39 -14.67 -10.15 -0.10
N ASP A 40 -15.61 -10.34 0.82
CA ASP A 40 -15.85 -9.41 1.92
C ASP A 40 -14.66 -9.26 2.89
N ARG A 41 -13.68 -10.18 2.90
CA ARG A 41 -12.45 -10.04 3.68
C ARG A 41 -11.65 -8.79 3.29
N ASP A 42 -11.66 -8.43 2.01
CA ASP A 42 -11.05 -7.18 1.52
C ASP A 42 -11.72 -5.94 2.14
N THR A 43 -12.96 -6.08 2.62
CA THR A 43 -13.75 -4.99 3.19
C THR A 43 -13.78 -4.96 4.73
N TRP A 44 -13.32 -6.02 5.40
CA TRP A 44 -13.25 -6.06 6.87
C TRP A 44 -12.34 -4.98 7.44
N SER A 45 -11.30 -4.60 6.68
CA SER A 45 -10.52 -3.40 6.94
C SER A 45 -9.98 -2.80 5.63
N LEU A 46 -10.82 -1.97 4.99
CA LEU A 46 -10.49 -1.36 3.70
C LEU A 46 -9.18 -0.55 3.72
N ASN A 47 -8.89 0.16 4.81
CA ASN A 47 -7.65 0.91 4.99
C ASN A 47 -6.42 -0.01 4.83
N TYR A 48 -6.37 -1.15 5.53
CA TYR A 48 -5.26 -2.09 5.40
C TYR A 48 -5.23 -2.75 4.03
N THR A 49 -6.38 -3.19 3.51
CA THR A 49 -6.48 -3.80 2.19
C THR A 49 -5.89 -2.88 1.12
N ILE A 50 -6.22 -1.59 1.14
CA ILE A 50 -5.68 -0.63 0.19
C ILE A 50 -4.16 -0.50 0.35
N VAL A 51 -3.62 -0.43 1.58
CA VAL A 51 -2.16 -0.36 1.79
C VAL A 51 -1.45 -1.63 1.30
N PHE A 52 -1.98 -2.82 1.61
CA PHE A 52 -1.45 -4.10 1.11
C PHE A 52 -1.46 -4.17 -0.42
N LEU A 53 -2.44 -3.54 -1.08
CA LEU A 53 -2.48 -3.46 -2.53
C LEU A 53 -1.50 -2.39 -3.07
N LEU A 54 -1.46 -1.20 -2.48
CA LEU A 54 -0.69 -0.06 -3.00
C LEU A 54 0.81 -0.21 -2.75
N TYR A 55 1.24 -0.59 -1.53
CA TYR A 55 2.66 -0.66 -1.17
C TYR A 55 3.53 -1.45 -2.18
N PRO A 56 3.22 -2.72 -2.52
CA PRO A 56 4.04 -3.47 -3.47
C PRO A 56 4.01 -2.90 -4.89
N ARG A 57 2.89 -2.28 -5.30
CA ARG A 57 2.76 -1.65 -6.63
C ARG A 57 3.58 -0.37 -6.71
N LEU A 58 3.58 0.41 -5.63
CA LEU A 58 4.36 1.64 -5.52
C LEU A 58 5.87 1.36 -5.39
N LYS A 59 6.27 0.29 -4.69
CA LYS A 59 7.68 -0.18 -4.69
C LYS A 59 8.14 -0.53 -6.09
N MET A 60 7.34 -1.31 -6.83
CA MET A 60 7.66 -1.65 -8.21
C MET A 60 7.74 -0.41 -9.10
N TYR A 61 6.77 0.51 -8.97
CA TYR A 61 6.79 1.78 -9.68
C TYR A 61 8.08 2.54 -9.38
N ARG A 62 8.47 2.71 -8.11
CA ARG A 62 9.71 3.39 -7.73
C ARG A 62 10.95 2.74 -8.32
N GLU A 63 11.02 1.41 -8.31
CA GLU A 63 12.13 0.63 -8.86
C GLU A 63 12.20 0.69 -10.38
N LYS A 64 11.10 0.90 -11.08
CA LYS A 64 11.08 0.81 -12.54
C LYS A 64 10.89 2.14 -13.25
N ALA A 65 10.04 3.02 -12.73
CA ALA A 65 9.81 4.35 -13.27
C ALA A 65 11.08 5.16 -13.41
N HIS A 66 11.99 5.09 -12.43
CA HIS A 66 13.25 5.84 -12.49
C HIS A 66 14.19 5.43 -13.64
N GLU A 67 13.98 4.24 -14.24
CA GLU A 67 14.73 3.79 -15.43
C GLU A 67 14.20 4.43 -16.73
N ILE A 68 12.97 4.97 -16.72
CA ILE A 68 12.26 5.49 -17.90
C ILE A 68 12.01 7.00 -17.82
N ILE A 69 11.64 7.50 -16.64
CA ILE A 69 11.29 8.91 -16.40
C ILE A 69 12.11 9.50 -15.25
N ASP A 70 12.28 10.82 -15.27
CA ASP A 70 12.94 11.55 -14.19
C ASP A 70 11.93 11.85 -13.07
N LEU A 71 11.97 11.04 -12.00
CA LEU A 71 11.16 11.23 -10.80
C LEU A 71 11.51 12.52 -10.01
N ASN A 72 12.56 13.25 -10.41
CA ASN A 72 12.91 14.55 -9.84
C ASN A 72 12.35 15.74 -10.63
N PHE A 73 11.73 15.50 -11.79
CA PHE A 73 11.19 16.55 -12.65
C PHE A 73 10.02 17.30 -11.99
N HIS A 74 9.01 16.56 -11.51
CA HIS A 74 7.87 17.14 -10.80
C HIS A 74 8.19 17.37 -9.33
N THR A 75 7.69 18.50 -8.79
CA THR A 75 7.86 18.85 -7.38
C THR A 75 6.55 19.31 -6.76
N PHE A 76 6.39 19.04 -5.47
CA PHE A 76 5.16 19.23 -4.70
C PHE A 76 5.48 19.91 -3.37
N ASN A 77 4.58 20.76 -2.88
CA ASN A 77 4.70 21.37 -1.57
C ASN A 77 3.91 20.55 -0.55
N HIS A 78 4.59 20.09 0.51
CA HIS A 78 3.98 19.34 1.60
C HIS A 78 4.60 19.77 2.93
N ARG A 79 3.77 20.19 3.89
CA ARG A 79 4.19 20.63 5.23
C ARG A 79 5.36 21.64 5.23
N GLY A 80 5.30 22.60 4.30
CA GLY A 80 6.32 23.64 4.15
C GLY A 80 7.61 23.20 3.47
N LYS A 81 7.72 21.94 3.03
CA LYS A 81 8.85 21.40 2.27
C LYS A 81 8.47 21.23 0.80
N LYS A 82 9.42 21.54 -0.08
CA LYS A 82 9.31 21.22 -1.51
C LYS A 82 9.98 19.86 -1.72
N LEU A 83 9.22 18.90 -2.23
CA LEU A 83 9.63 17.52 -2.43
C LEU A 83 9.54 17.15 -3.91
N THR A 84 10.42 16.29 -4.40
CA THR A 84 10.25 15.66 -5.71
C THR A 84 9.21 14.55 -5.69
N GLN A 85 8.73 14.12 -6.85
CA GLN A 85 7.86 12.93 -6.93
C GLN A 85 8.55 11.70 -6.31
N GLY A 86 9.84 11.50 -6.58
CA GLY A 86 10.64 10.42 -5.99
C GLY A 86 10.67 10.49 -4.46
N GLU A 87 10.92 11.67 -3.89
CA GLU A 87 10.93 11.87 -2.43
C GLU A 87 9.55 11.63 -1.81
N CYS A 88 8.48 12.08 -2.47
CA CYS A 88 7.11 11.76 -2.02
C CYS A 88 6.88 10.25 -1.99
N ILE A 89 7.26 9.52 -3.03
CA ILE A 89 7.12 8.05 -3.09
C ILE A 89 7.91 7.38 -1.96
N ASP A 90 9.16 7.80 -1.75
CA ASP A 90 10.03 7.22 -0.72
C ASP A 90 9.44 7.42 0.69
N ILE A 91 8.85 8.59 0.97
CA ILE A 91 8.16 8.84 2.24
C ILE A 91 6.88 8.01 2.36
N ILE A 92 6.03 7.94 1.32
CA ILE A 92 4.80 7.12 1.34
C ILE A 92 5.12 5.66 1.66
N LEU A 93 6.16 5.12 1.02
CA LEU A 93 6.60 3.73 1.21
C LEU A 93 7.06 3.49 2.65
N ASP A 94 7.88 4.39 3.20
CA ASP A 94 8.33 4.31 4.59
C ASP A 94 7.15 4.34 5.58
N ARG A 95 6.17 5.23 5.37
CA ARG A 95 4.97 5.32 6.22
C ARG A 95 4.07 4.09 6.11
N PHE A 96 3.87 3.56 4.90
CA PHE A 96 3.13 2.31 4.70
C PHE A 96 3.84 1.12 5.34
N GLU A 97 5.16 1.05 5.30
CA GLU A 97 5.93 0.00 5.97
C GLU A 97 5.79 0.07 7.50
N GLN A 98 5.87 1.27 8.09
CA GLN A 98 5.59 1.49 9.51
C GLN A 98 4.15 1.08 9.87
N TYR A 99 3.18 1.47 9.04
CA TYR A 99 1.77 1.14 9.24
C TYR A 99 1.50 -0.36 9.20
N LEU A 100 2.08 -1.06 8.22
CA LEU A 100 1.96 -2.52 8.10
C LEU A 100 2.71 -3.24 9.22
N SER A 101 3.84 -2.71 9.70
CA SER A 101 4.59 -3.29 10.81
C SER A 101 3.85 -3.15 12.15
N ALA A 102 3.22 -2.01 12.40
CA ALA A 102 2.43 -1.75 13.60
C ALA A 102 1.21 -2.67 13.72
N MET A 103 0.66 -3.19 12.62
CA MET A 103 -0.40 -4.20 12.65
C MET A 103 0.02 -5.48 13.42
N TYR A 104 1.32 -5.77 13.52
CA TYR A 104 1.86 -6.95 14.19
C TYR A 104 2.41 -6.69 15.59
N SER A 105 2.71 -5.44 15.94
CA SER A 105 2.92 -5.06 17.34
C SER A 105 1.56 -4.78 17.95
N TYR A 106 1.32 -5.04 19.24
CA TYR A 106 0.04 -4.72 19.88
C TYR A 106 -0.22 -3.19 19.99
N ASP A 107 0.50 -2.39 19.21
CA ASP A 107 0.43 -0.95 19.17
C ASP A 107 -0.59 -0.53 18.11
N ASP A 108 -1.43 0.44 18.45
CA ASP A 108 -2.31 1.06 17.46
C ASP A 108 -1.41 1.80 16.44
N PRO A 109 -1.54 1.56 15.12
CA PRO A 109 -0.78 2.32 14.14
C PRO A 109 -0.96 3.83 14.35
N ASP A 110 0.15 4.55 14.32
CA ASP A 110 0.15 5.99 14.44
C ASP A 110 -0.68 6.62 13.29
N VAL A 111 -1.80 7.25 13.66
CA VAL A 111 -2.73 7.88 12.72
C VAL A 111 -2.03 8.99 11.92
N ASP A 112 -1.04 9.67 12.50
CA ASP A 112 -0.31 10.73 11.82
C ASP A 112 0.65 10.17 10.76
N VAL A 113 1.22 8.98 11.00
CA VAL A 113 2.08 8.26 10.04
C VAL A 113 1.28 7.92 8.79
N ILE A 114 0.11 7.31 8.95
CA ILE A 114 -0.70 6.91 7.80
C ILE A 114 -1.37 8.11 7.11
N SER A 115 -1.73 9.17 7.86
CA SER A 115 -2.26 10.41 7.27
C SER A 115 -1.24 11.09 6.35
N GLU A 116 0.03 11.18 6.77
CA GLU A 116 1.08 11.77 5.93
C GLU A 116 1.26 11.00 4.61
N ALA A 117 1.19 9.67 4.66
CA ALA A 117 1.23 8.83 3.46
C ALA A 117 0.09 9.18 2.48
N TRP A 118 -1.15 9.30 2.97
CA TRP A 118 -2.29 9.62 2.13
C TRP A 118 -2.27 11.05 1.59
N GLU A 119 -1.82 12.01 2.39
CA GLU A 119 -1.63 13.39 1.96
C GLU A 119 -0.65 13.47 0.79
N LEU A 120 0.52 12.81 0.91
CA LEU A 120 1.53 12.74 -0.14
C LEU A 120 1.04 11.96 -1.36
N PHE A 121 0.37 10.82 -1.15
CA PHE A 121 -0.18 10.02 -2.24
C PHE A 121 -1.17 10.83 -3.06
N ASN A 122 -2.08 11.57 -2.42
CA ASN A 122 -3.04 12.45 -3.10
C ASN A 122 -2.34 13.54 -3.93
N LEU A 123 -1.22 14.09 -3.46
CA LEU A 123 -0.45 15.08 -4.22
C LEU A 123 0.12 14.52 -5.52
N ILE A 124 0.61 13.26 -5.48
CA ILE A 124 1.33 12.66 -6.61
C ILE A 124 0.49 11.70 -7.45
N PHE A 125 -0.73 11.35 -7.02
CA PHE A 125 -1.52 10.25 -7.61
C PHE A 125 -1.69 10.36 -9.13
N LEU A 126 -1.98 11.56 -9.63
CA LEU A 126 -2.17 11.82 -11.07
C LEU A 126 -0.86 11.81 -11.88
N TYR A 127 0.29 11.71 -11.21
CA TYR A 127 1.62 11.68 -11.80
C TYR A 127 2.25 10.27 -11.75
N LEU A 128 1.57 9.28 -11.17
CA LEU A 128 2.05 7.89 -11.07
C LEU A 128 1.87 7.09 -12.38
N TRP A 129 2.42 7.60 -13.48
CA TRP A 129 2.53 6.93 -14.78
C TRP A 129 3.96 7.10 -15.32
N TRP A 130 4.39 6.21 -16.21
CA TRP A 130 5.76 6.12 -16.75
C TRP A 130 5.72 5.42 -18.11
#